data_AF-A0A4R7DH99-F1
#
_entry.id   AF-A0A4R7DH99-F1
#
_cell.length_a   1.000
_cell.length_b   1.000
_cell.length_c   1.000
_cell.angle_alpha   90.00
_cell.angle_beta   90.00
_cell.angle_gamma   90.00
#
_symmetry.space_group_name_H-M   'P 1'
#
loop_
_entity.id
_entity.type
_entity.pdbx_description
1 polymer ?
#
loop_
_entity_poly.entity_id
_entity_poly.type
_entity_poly.pdbx_seq_one_letter_code
_entity_poly.pdbx_strand_id
1 'polypeptide(L)' 'MLKHEGVIIGRFKVGRLMKEQGLTSKQPGPHAYKVANVERPDIPDKLNREFDVEAPNRVWCGDITYSVPGTQGEHGRSK' A
#
# COMPACT_ATOMS: atom_id res chain seq x y z
N MET A 1 1.87 21.77 -12.19
CA MET A 1 2.36 21.57 -13.58
C MET A 1 2.54 22.96 -14.16
N LEU A 2 3.67 23.29 -14.81
CA LEU A 2 4.06 24.66 -15.19
C LEU A 2 2.96 25.48 -15.90
N LYS A 3 2.08 24.82 -16.67
CA LYS A 3 0.91 25.46 -17.28
C LYS A 3 -0.11 26.03 -16.27
N HIS A 4 -0.32 25.35 -15.14
CA HIS A 4 -1.19 25.83 -14.06
C HIS A 4 -0.58 27.00 -13.29
N GLU A 5 0.74 27.19 -13.37
CA GLU A 5 1.47 28.33 -12.81
C GLU A 5 1.59 29.49 -13.82
N GLY A 6 0.88 29.42 -14.95
CA GLY A 6 0.90 30.46 -15.99
C GLY A 6 2.15 30.47 -16.86
N VAL A 7 3.06 29.51 -16.70
CA VAL A 7 4.31 29.44 -17.47
C VAL A 7 4.05 28.81 -18.84
N ILE A 8 4.14 29.63 -19.89
CA ILE A 8 4.03 29.18 -21.28
C ILE A 8 5.39 28.62 -21.72
N ILE A 9 5.50 27.29 -21.78
CA ILE A 9 6.74 26.61 -22.16
C ILE A 9 6.45 25.33 -22.96
N GLY A 10 7.21 25.11 -24.03
CA GLY A 10 7.12 23.91 -24.86
C GLY A 10 7.88 22.72 -24.28
N ARG A 11 7.43 21.50 -24.62
CA ARG A 11 8.01 20.22 -24.15
C ARG A 11 9.53 20.14 -24.32
N PHE A 12 10.08 20.56 -25.46
CA PHE A 12 11.52 20.50 -25.72
C PHE A 12 12.34 21.39 -24.80
N LYS A 13 11.82 22.58 -24.46
CA LYS A 13 12.48 23.51 -23.54
C LYS A 13 12.45 22.97 -22.10
N VAL A 14 11.35 22.35 -21.68
CA VAL A 14 11.27 21.65 -20.40
C VAL A 14 12.30 20.52 -20.33
N GLY A 15 12.41 19.68 -21.37
CA GLY A 15 13.38 18.59 -21.41
C GLY A 15 14.84 19.08 -21.34
N ARG A 16 15.16 20.19 -22.00
CA ARG A 16 16.49 20.82 -21.90
C ARG A 16 16.78 21.33 -20.49
N LEU A 17 15.84 22.04 -19.87
CA LEU A 17 15.99 22.53 -18.50
C LEU A 17 16.15 21.38 -17.50
N MET A 18 15.37 20.30 -17.65
CA MET A 18 15.52 19.10 -16.82
C MET A 18 16.93 18.52 -16.94
N LYS A 19 17.49 18.43 -18.15
CA LYS A 19 18.86 17.95 -18.38
C LYS A 19 19.91 18.88 -17.77
N GLU A 20 19.78 20.20 -17.94
CA GLU A 20 20.68 21.21 -17.35
C GLU A 20 20.69 21.12 -15.81
N GLN A 21 19.57 20.74 -15.20
CA GLN A 21 19.41 20.57 -13.76
C GLN A 21 19.67 19.12 -13.27
N GLY A 22 20.09 18.20 -14.15
CA GLY A 22 20.32 16.80 -13.80
C GLY A 22 19.07 16.00 -13.39
N LEU A 23 17.88 16.48 -13.75
CA LEU A 23 16.60 15.86 -13.40
C LEU A 23 16.20 14.76 -14.39
N THR A 24 15.78 13.61 -13.87
CA THR A 24 15.24 12.48 -14.65
C THR A 24 13.82 12.17 -14.19
N SER A 25 12.92 11.96 -15.15
CA SER A 25 11.54 11.53 -14.86
C SER A 25 11.51 10.04 -14.51
N LYS A 26 10.87 9.68 -13.39
CA LYS A 26 10.54 8.30 -13.03
C LYS A 26 9.04 8.19 -12.78
N GLN A 27 8.38 7.26 -13.45
CA GLN A 27 7.00 6.93 -13.13
C GLN A 27 6.96 6.02 -11.91
N PRO A 28 5.94 6.12 -11.03
CA PRO A 28 5.73 5.15 -9.97
C PRO A 28 5.70 3.74 -10.58
N GLY A 29 6.52 2.85 -10.01
CA GLY A 29 6.52 1.45 -10.42
C GLY A 29 5.21 0.76 -10.04
N PRO A 30 4.96 -0.45 -10.58
CA PRO A 30 3.85 -1.27 -10.11
C PRO A 30 3.93 -1.45 -8.59
N HIS A 31 2.77 -1.50 -7.94
CA HIS A 31 2.66 -1.63 -6.49
C HIS A 31 3.44 -2.87 -6.04
N ALA A 32 4.39 -2.69 -5.11
CA ALA A 32 5.34 -3.74 -4.73
C ALA A 32 4.72 -4.87 -3.88
N TYR A 33 3.45 -4.76 -3.50
CA TYR A 33 2.78 -5.83 -2.76
C TYR A 33 2.51 -7.03 -3.66
N LYS A 34 3.24 -8.11 -3.39
CA LYS A 34 2.86 -9.44 -3.87
C LYS A 34 1.70 -9.92 -3.02
N VAL A 35 0.63 -10.40 -3.66
CA VAL A 35 -0.44 -11.14 -2.98
C VAL A 35 0.21 -12.41 -2.40
N ALA A 36 0.25 -12.52 -1.07
CA ALA A 36 0.78 -13.70 -0.39
C ALA A 36 -0.29 -14.79 -0.39
N ASN A 37 -0.38 -15.53 -1.51
CA ASN A 37 -1.23 -16.72 -1.60
C ASN A 37 -0.60 -17.96 -0.95
N VAL A 38 0.64 -17.84 -0.47
CA VAL A 38 1.42 -18.94 0.10
C VAL A 38 1.81 -18.55 1.51
N GLU A 39 1.61 -19.48 2.45
CA GLU A 39 2.05 -19.33 3.83
C GLU A 39 3.55 -19.02 3.86
N ARG A 40 3.93 -18.11 4.74
CA ARG A 40 5.32 -17.71 4.92
C ARG A 40 6.01 -18.71 5.84
N PRO A 41 6.98 -19.51 5.37
CA PRO A 41 7.65 -20.51 6.22
C PRO A 41 8.40 -19.87 7.41
N ASP A 42 8.77 -18.60 7.28
CA ASP A 42 9.41 -17.78 8.31
C ASP A 42 8.44 -17.26 9.39
N ILE A 43 7.12 -17.28 9.13
CA ILE A 43 6.08 -16.81 10.05
C ILE A 43 4.94 -17.84 10.05
N PRO A 44 5.08 -18.94 10.83
CA PRO A 44 4.08 -20.00 10.86
C PRO A 44 2.77 -19.52 11.49
N ASP A 45 1.63 -19.96 10.96
CA ASP A 45 0.33 -19.78 11.61
C ASP A 45 0.24 -20.68 12.85
N LYS A 46 0.46 -20.09 14.03
CA LYS A 46 0.44 -20.81 15.32
C LYS A 46 -0.95 -21.27 15.73
N LEU A 47 -1.99 -20.70 15.14
CA LEU A 47 -3.38 -20.89 15.56
C LEU A 47 -4.16 -21.72 14.57
N ASN A 48 -3.78 -21.73 13.30
CA ASN A 48 -4.47 -22.48 12.25
C ASN A 48 -6.00 -22.21 12.26
N ARG A 49 -6.38 -20.96 12.55
CA ARG A 49 -7.77 -20.50 12.72
C ARG A 49 -8.56 -21.14 13.88
N GLU A 50 -7.88 -21.76 14.85
CA GLU A 50 -8.48 -22.21 16.11
C GLU A 50 -8.61 -21.03 17.07
N PHE A 51 -9.79 -20.40 17.07
CA PHE A 51 -10.10 -19.27 17.96
C PHE A 51 -10.93 -19.68 19.18
N ASP A 52 -11.26 -20.97 19.30
CA ASP A 52 -11.91 -21.51 20.50
C ASP A 52 -10.85 -21.74 21.57
N VAL A 53 -10.98 -21.05 22.70
CA VAL A 53 -9.99 -21.08 23.79
C VAL A 53 -10.66 -21.48 25.09
N GLU A 54 -10.01 -22.36 25.85
CA GLU A 54 -10.54 -22.89 27.11
C GLU A 54 -10.75 -21.82 28.20
N ALA A 55 -10.01 -20.71 28.13
CA ALA A 55 -10.09 -19.61 29.09
C ALA A 55 -9.64 -18.27 28.46
N PRO A 56 -10.06 -17.12 29.05
CA PRO A 56 -9.57 -15.81 28.63
C PRO A 56 -8.03 -15.67 28.70
N ASN A 57 -7.47 -14.75 27.91
CA ASN A 57 -6.03 -14.41 27.86
C ASN A 57 -5.08 -15.54 27.47
N ARG A 58 -5.56 -16.57 26.75
CA ARG A 58 -4.72 -17.68 26.25
C ARG A 58 -4.11 -17.41 24.88
N VAL A 59 -4.82 -16.70 24.03
CA VAL A 59 -4.44 -16.42 22.65
C VAL A 59 -4.79 -14.98 22.33
N TRP A 60 -3.94 -14.32 21.54
CA TRP A 60 -4.13 -12.94 21.09
C TRP A 60 -3.91 -12.87 19.58
N CYS A 61 -4.91 -12.38 18.85
CA CYS A 61 -4.89 -12.20 17.40
C CYS A 61 -5.23 -10.75 17.08
N GLY A 62 -4.62 -10.17 16.05
CA GLY A 62 -4.94 -8.83 15.60
C GLY A 62 -4.71 -8.67 14.10
N ASP A 63 -5.58 -7.92 13.45
CA ASP A 63 -5.45 -7.48 12.06
C ASP A 63 -5.47 -5.95 11.97
N ILE A 64 -4.99 -5.41 10.85
CA ILE A 64 -5.09 -3.98 10.54
C ILE A 64 -5.97 -3.85 9.31
N THR A 65 -7.16 -3.30 9.51
CA THR A 65 -8.05 -2.90 8.43
C THR A 65 -7.91 -1.40 8.18
N TYR A 66 -7.47 -1.03 6.98
CA TYR A 66 -7.48 0.37 6.54
C TYR A 66 -8.91 0.79 6.22
N SER A 67 -9.40 1.86 6.85
CA SER A 67 -10.68 2.49 6.53
C SER A 67 -10.49 3.75 5.70
N VAL A 68 -11.44 4.03 4.82
CA VAL A 68 -11.52 5.31 4.10
C VAL A 68 -12.31 6.29 4.96
N PRO A 69 -11.84 7.54 5.17
CA PRO A 69 -12.61 8.54 5.91
C PRO A 69 -14.01 8.72 5.30
N GLY A 70 -15.05 8.52 6.11
CA GLY A 70 -16.45 8.66 5.70
C GLY A 70 -17.16 7.38 5.27
N THR A 71 -16.48 6.23 5.26
CA THR A 71 -17.09 4.93 4.94
C THR A 71 -17.03 4.01 6.15
N GLN A 72 -18.19 3.57 6.67
CA GLN A 72 -18.25 2.60 7.75
C GLN A 72 -17.91 1.21 7.17
N GLY A 73 -16.75 0.67 7.53
CA GLY A 73 -16.31 -0.64 7.04
C GLY A 73 -17.20 -1.77 7.55
N GLU A 74 -17.51 -2.73 6.70
CA GLU A 74 -18.14 -3.98 7.13
C GLU A 74 -17.10 -4.85 7.86
N HIS A 75 -17.48 -5.35 9.04
CA HIS A 75 -16.65 -6.28 9.80
C HIS A 75 -16.44 -7.55 8.96
N GLY A 76 -15.18 -7.79 8.58
CA GLY A 76 -14.78 -8.98 7.84
C GLY A 76 -15.17 -10.24 8.59
N ARG A 77 -16.24 -10.90 8.15
CA ARG A 77 -16.66 -12.21 8.66
C ARG A 77 -15.87 -13.26 7.88
N SER A 78 -14.97 -13.97 8.54
CA SER A 78 -14.36 -15.18 7.97
C SER A 78 -15.46 -16.21 7.67
N LYS A 79 -15.47 -16.76 6.46
CA LYS A 79 -16.20 -17.98 6.09
C LYS A 79 -15.50 -19.21 6.66
#